data_AF-A0A7V7FQ27-F1
#
_entry.id   AF-A0A7V7FQ27-F1
#
_cell.length_a   1.000
_cell.length_b   1.000
_cell.length_c   1.000
_cell.angle_alpha   90.00
_cell.angle_beta   90.00
_cell.angle_gamma   90.00
#
_symmetry.space_group_name_H-M   'P 1'
#
loop_
_entity.id
_entity.type
_entity.pdbx_description
1 polymer ?
#
loop_
_entity_poly.entity_id
_entity_poly.type
_entity_poly.pdbx_seq_one_letter_code
_entity_poly.pdbx_strand_id
1 'polypeptide(L)'
;MTIRKLPEFLVNRIAAGEVVERPAAAVKELVENSIDAGAHHIDVTIKQGGQALISVSDDGAGMERGELALSVERHATSKLPDDDLTHIGTLGFRGEALPSIAAAARLTITSRASGADTAWTITVEGGRKGKVLPAALGIGTRVEVRDLFFATPARLKFLKSPRTEQGHVSEAVNRLAMAHPGIGFSLSDGRRDLIKLAPAAGDLLSSRLDRLGAVMGREFADNALAIDAEREGLSLAGHIGLPTLNRRYADKQFLSVNGRPVRDKLLYGALRGAYRDFLASDRYPLVALYLQVPAEAVDINVHPAKTEVRFRDPGLIRGLIVGALRHALAEAGHRASTTVSAAALGAARPAVRPMTGTAGAFASSPSREMAERAAAFHAPLPGMKAPPGAVMAAAAEGREPEAQDYPLGVARAQVHETYIVAQTADGIVIVDQHAAHERLVYEAIKTALAGSGVPRQGLLLPEVVEMDEAAAGRVSRRAEELRELGLSVETFGPGAVVVREAPALLGEANIQGLIRDLADDLAEYGEAVSLKDRLSEVAATMACHGSVRAGRRLNGEEMNALLREMEATPHAGQCSHGRPTYVELKLADIEKLFGRR
;
A
#
# COMPACT_ATOMS: atom_id res chain seq x y z
N MET A 1 52.74 7.23 4.73
CA MET A 1 52.45 5.95 4.04
C MET A 1 52.78 6.13 2.56
N THR A 2 53.44 5.16 1.92
CA THR A 2 53.72 5.16 0.48
C THR A 2 52.61 4.46 -0.30
N ILE A 3 52.24 5.02 -1.44
CA ILE A 3 51.23 4.44 -2.35
C ILE A 3 51.78 3.15 -2.96
N ARG A 4 51.00 2.06 -2.95
CA ARG A 4 51.38 0.77 -3.55
C ARG A 4 50.19 0.10 -4.24
N LYS A 5 50.47 -0.75 -5.24
CA LYS A 5 49.45 -1.63 -5.83
C LYS A 5 48.99 -2.66 -4.81
N LEU A 6 47.68 -2.89 -4.76
CA LEU A 6 47.10 -3.95 -3.93
C LEU A 6 47.32 -5.31 -4.61
N PRO A 7 47.62 -6.39 -3.86
CA PRO A 7 47.62 -7.74 -4.40
C PRO A 7 46.24 -8.12 -4.94
N GLU A 8 46.20 -8.92 -5.99
CA GLU A 8 44.96 -9.30 -6.68
C GLU A 8 43.91 -9.94 -5.75
N PHE A 9 44.34 -10.83 -4.85
CA PHE A 9 43.43 -11.44 -3.86
C PHE A 9 42.76 -10.40 -2.94
N LEU A 10 43.43 -9.28 -2.65
CA LEU A 10 42.90 -8.22 -1.79
C LEU A 10 41.93 -7.34 -2.57
N VAL A 11 42.24 -7.02 -3.83
CA VAL A 11 41.32 -6.34 -4.75
C VAL A 11 40.03 -7.16 -4.89
N ASN A 12 40.17 -8.48 -5.10
CA ASN A 12 39.03 -9.38 -5.24
C ASN A 12 38.14 -9.41 -4.00
N ARG A 13 38.74 -9.37 -2.80
CA ARG A 13 37.99 -9.30 -1.54
C ARG A 13 37.31 -7.96 -1.29
N ILE A 14 37.90 -6.85 -1.74
CA ILE A 14 37.31 -5.52 -1.60
C ILE A 14 36.07 -5.42 -2.50
N ALA A 15 36.22 -5.76 -3.78
CA ALA A 15 35.11 -5.75 -4.74
C ALA A 15 33.98 -6.72 -4.33
N ALA A 16 34.32 -7.89 -3.78
CA ALA A 16 33.32 -8.81 -3.24
C ALA A 16 32.46 -8.18 -2.13
N GLY A 17 33.07 -7.34 -1.29
CA GLY A 17 32.36 -6.63 -0.22
C GLY A 17 31.48 -5.46 -0.70
N GLU A 18 31.66 -4.99 -1.93
CA GLU A 18 30.82 -3.96 -2.56
C GLU A 18 29.62 -4.57 -3.29
N VAL A 19 29.80 -5.77 -3.87
CA VAL A 19 28.77 -6.47 -4.65
C VAL A 19 27.88 -7.36 -3.77
N VAL A 20 28.45 -8.05 -2.78
CA VAL A 20 27.72 -9.01 -1.94
C VAL A 20 27.80 -8.59 -0.47
N GLU A 21 26.80 -7.83 -0.02
CA GLU A 21 26.74 -7.38 1.37
C GLU A 21 26.13 -8.43 2.34
N ARG A 22 25.24 -9.30 1.83
CA ARG A 22 24.48 -10.29 2.61
C ARG A 22 23.97 -11.44 1.71
N PRO A 23 23.45 -12.55 2.27
CA PRO A 23 22.92 -13.67 1.48
C PRO A 23 21.87 -13.28 0.43
N ALA A 24 20.97 -12.37 0.76
CA ALA A 24 19.92 -11.90 -0.16
C ALA A 24 20.49 -11.22 -1.43
N ALA A 25 21.64 -10.53 -1.32
CA ALA A 25 22.30 -9.91 -2.47
C ALA A 25 22.87 -10.99 -3.41
N ALA A 26 23.50 -12.04 -2.86
CA ALA A 26 23.96 -13.17 -3.66
C ALA A 26 22.80 -13.89 -4.34
N VAL A 27 21.71 -14.19 -3.62
CA VAL A 27 20.51 -14.82 -4.20
C VAL A 27 19.94 -13.96 -5.32
N LYS A 28 19.79 -12.65 -5.10
CA LYS A 28 19.29 -11.71 -6.12
C LYS A 28 20.13 -11.81 -7.40
N GLU A 29 21.45 -11.66 -7.32
CA GLU A 29 22.30 -11.69 -8.52
C GLU A 29 22.28 -13.06 -9.23
N LEU A 30 22.20 -14.16 -8.48
CA LEU A 30 22.09 -15.50 -9.08
C LEU A 30 20.75 -15.71 -9.79
N VAL A 31 19.64 -15.30 -9.17
CA VAL A 31 18.30 -15.40 -9.76
C VAL A 31 18.17 -14.46 -10.97
N GLU A 32 18.73 -13.24 -10.91
CA GLU A 32 18.81 -12.34 -12.07
C GLU A 32 19.57 -12.99 -13.25
N ASN A 33 20.65 -13.73 -12.98
CA ASN A 33 21.37 -14.47 -14.02
C ASN A 33 20.52 -15.61 -14.61
N SER A 34 19.75 -16.33 -13.80
CA SER A 34 18.83 -17.36 -14.29
C SER A 34 17.72 -16.77 -15.17
N ILE A 35 17.19 -15.60 -14.81
CA ILE A 35 16.20 -14.87 -15.61
C ILE A 35 16.81 -14.43 -16.96
N ASP A 36 18.00 -13.83 -16.93
CA ASP A 36 18.71 -13.43 -18.15
C ASP A 36 19.07 -14.63 -19.04
N ALA A 37 19.21 -15.83 -18.48
CA ALA A 37 19.43 -17.08 -19.20
C ALA A 37 18.15 -17.68 -19.80
N GLY A 38 16.99 -17.01 -19.64
CA GLY A 38 15.71 -17.45 -20.19
C GLY A 38 15.04 -18.58 -19.42
N ALA A 39 15.32 -18.73 -18.12
CA ALA A 39 14.72 -19.78 -17.30
C ALA A 39 13.19 -19.64 -17.18
N HIS A 40 12.48 -20.77 -17.19
CA HIS A 40 11.05 -20.88 -16.92
C HIS A 40 10.77 -21.36 -15.49
N HIS A 41 11.75 -22.01 -14.85
CA HIS A 41 11.71 -22.42 -13.45
C HIS A 41 13.03 -22.08 -12.74
N ILE A 42 12.91 -21.51 -11.55
CA ILE A 42 14.06 -21.17 -10.69
C ILE A 42 13.80 -21.70 -9.29
N ASP A 43 14.65 -22.63 -8.87
CA ASP A 43 14.62 -23.27 -7.56
C ASP A 43 15.73 -22.75 -6.67
N VAL A 44 15.36 -22.13 -5.54
CA VAL A 44 16.31 -21.60 -4.56
C VAL A 44 16.24 -22.43 -3.27
N THR A 45 17.38 -22.91 -2.80
CA THR A 45 17.49 -23.57 -1.49
C THR A 45 18.52 -22.86 -0.63
N ILE A 46 18.14 -22.48 0.59
CA ILE A 46 19.03 -21.86 1.56
C ILE A 46 19.16 -22.68 2.84
N LYS A 47 20.32 -22.65 3.49
CA LYS A 47 20.51 -23.19 4.85
C LYS A 47 21.13 -22.13 5.76
N GLN A 48 20.66 -22.07 7.01
CA GLN A 48 21.07 -21.06 7.99
C GLN A 48 20.97 -19.62 7.44
N GLY A 49 19.82 -19.26 6.87
CA GLY A 49 19.61 -17.92 6.28
C GLY A 49 20.47 -17.63 5.04
N GLY A 50 21.10 -18.66 4.44
CA GLY A 50 22.00 -18.52 3.31
C GLY A 50 23.48 -18.42 3.68
N GLN A 51 23.82 -18.47 4.97
CA GLN A 51 25.22 -18.49 5.41
C GLN A 51 25.91 -19.81 5.08
N ALA A 52 25.25 -20.94 5.37
CA ALA A 52 25.84 -22.27 5.17
C ALA A 52 25.72 -22.77 3.72
N LEU A 53 24.57 -22.48 3.09
CA LEU A 53 24.31 -22.87 1.70
C LEU A 53 23.33 -21.88 1.06
N ILE A 54 23.63 -21.48 -0.16
CA ILE A 54 22.68 -20.97 -1.15
C ILE A 54 22.85 -21.86 -2.39
N SER A 55 21.77 -22.47 -2.88
CA SER A 55 21.74 -23.21 -4.13
C SER A 55 20.66 -22.60 -5.01
N VAL A 56 21.02 -22.14 -6.20
CA VAL A 56 20.09 -21.65 -7.23
C VAL A 56 20.20 -22.60 -8.41
N SER A 57 19.11 -23.26 -8.76
CA SER A 57 19.01 -24.12 -9.95
C SER A 57 17.98 -23.53 -10.91
N ASP A 58 18.29 -23.55 -12.19
CA ASP A 58 17.41 -23.09 -13.26
C ASP A 58 17.41 -24.04 -14.46
N ASP A 59 16.39 -23.91 -15.30
CA ASP A 59 16.21 -24.62 -16.57
C ASP A 59 16.53 -23.73 -17.79
N GLY A 60 17.37 -22.71 -17.61
CA GLY A 60 17.74 -21.77 -18.67
C GLY A 60 18.67 -22.39 -19.72
N ALA A 61 19.24 -21.53 -20.58
CA ALA A 61 20.08 -21.96 -21.70
C ALA A 61 21.34 -22.75 -21.31
N GLY A 62 21.83 -22.58 -20.07
CA GLY A 62 23.09 -23.18 -19.59
C GLY A 62 24.34 -22.51 -20.19
N MET A 63 25.51 -23.09 -19.89
CA MET A 63 26.82 -22.63 -20.37
C MET A 63 27.62 -23.80 -20.94
N GLU A 64 28.39 -23.53 -22.00
CA GLU A 64 29.37 -24.48 -22.50
C GLU A 64 30.62 -24.56 -21.62
N ARG A 65 31.49 -25.55 -21.86
CA ARG A 65 32.73 -25.76 -21.09
C ARG A 65 33.63 -24.53 -21.05
N GLY A 66 33.79 -23.85 -22.18
CA GLY A 66 34.63 -22.65 -22.30
C GLY A 66 34.03 -21.46 -21.55
N GLU A 67 32.73 -21.25 -21.71
CA GLU A 67 31.98 -20.18 -21.03
C GLU A 67 31.95 -20.38 -19.52
N LEU A 68 31.81 -21.61 -19.04
CA LEU A 68 31.85 -21.94 -17.61
C LEU A 68 33.20 -21.56 -16.97
N ALA A 69 34.29 -21.67 -17.73
CA ALA A 69 35.58 -21.20 -17.26
C ALA A 69 35.64 -19.66 -17.22
N LEU A 70 35.05 -18.97 -18.19
CA LEU A 70 35.02 -17.51 -18.28
C LEU A 70 34.06 -16.88 -17.26
N SER A 71 32.97 -17.56 -16.88
CA SER A 71 31.92 -17.01 -16.00
C SER A 71 32.39 -16.65 -14.60
N VAL A 72 33.54 -17.16 -14.17
CA VAL A 72 34.15 -16.89 -12.86
C VAL A 72 35.33 -15.91 -12.95
N GLU A 73 35.65 -15.42 -14.15
CA GLU A 73 36.62 -14.36 -14.38
C GLU A 73 35.97 -12.98 -14.25
N ARG A 74 36.73 -11.99 -13.79
CA ARG A 74 36.27 -10.60 -13.72
C ARG A 74 36.12 -10.00 -15.10
N HIS A 75 35.20 -9.04 -15.23
CA HIS A 75 34.96 -8.31 -16.48
C HIS A 75 34.60 -9.21 -17.67
N ALA A 76 34.05 -10.41 -17.42
CA ALA A 76 33.59 -11.32 -18.45
C ALA A 76 32.05 -11.35 -18.48
N THR A 77 31.44 -11.02 -19.62
CA THR A 77 29.98 -11.03 -19.77
C THR A 77 29.56 -11.34 -21.21
N SER A 78 28.42 -12.00 -21.37
CA SER A 78 27.74 -12.24 -22.66
C SER A 78 26.60 -11.27 -22.94
N LYS A 79 26.36 -10.31 -22.04
CA LYS A 79 25.13 -9.49 -21.99
C LYS A 79 25.25 -8.12 -22.66
N LEU A 80 26.40 -7.84 -23.26
CA LEU A 80 26.71 -6.60 -23.99
C LEU A 80 27.30 -6.95 -25.37
N PRO A 81 26.47 -7.39 -26.34
CA PRO A 81 26.97 -7.83 -27.65
C PRO A 81 27.61 -6.70 -28.47
N ASP A 82 27.13 -5.46 -28.29
CA ASP A 82 27.59 -4.27 -29.03
C ASP A 82 28.49 -3.34 -28.19
N ASP A 83 28.97 -3.80 -27.03
CA ASP A 83 29.74 -3.02 -26.04
C ASP A 83 29.05 -1.72 -25.55
N ASP A 84 27.73 -1.61 -25.78
CA ASP A 84 26.96 -0.41 -25.47
C ASP A 84 26.39 -0.43 -24.04
N LEU A 85 26.90 0.46 -23.19
CA LEU A 85 26.43 0.66 -21.81
C LEU A 85 25.18 1.55 -21.70
N THR A 86 24.70 2.12 -22.80
CA THR A 86 23.51 2.99 -22.83
C THR A 86 22.22 2.21 -23.06
N HIS A 87 22.27 1.07 -23.77
CA HIS A 87 21.12 0.20 -24.03
C HIS A 87 21.24 -1.15 -23.30
N ILE A 88 20.91 -1.15 -22.00
CA ILE A 88 21.00 -2.37 -21.17
C ILE A 88 19.63 -3.05 -21.08
N GLY A 89 19.45 -4.13 -21.85
CA GLY A 89 18.22 -4.94 -21.86
C GLY A 89 18.18 -6.06 -20.80
N THR A 90 19.29 -6.33 -20.11
CA THR A 90 19.43 -7.44 -19.15
C THR A 90 19.54 -6.97 -17.70
N LEU A 91 19.27 -7.86 -16.74
CA LEU A 91 19.36 -7.55 -15.31
C LEU A 91 20.83 -7.48 -14.83
N GLY A 92 21.68 -8.38 -15.33
CA GLY A 92 23.14 -8.34 -15.20
C GLY A 92 23.83 -7.74 -16.43
N PHE A 93 24.93 -7.01 -16.25
CA PHE A 93 25.77 -6.55 -17.39
C PHE A 93 27.25 -6.36 -17.06
N ARG A 94 27.63 -6.32 -15.77
CA ARG A 94 29.00 -5.97 -15.35
C ARG A 94 30.02 -7.11 -15.42
N GLY A 95 29.58 -8.36 -15.48
CA GLY A 95 30.49 -9.52 -15.40
C GLY A 95 31.17 -9.70 -14.03
N GLU A 96 30.61 -9.13 -12.95
CA GLU A 96 31.27 -9.07 -11.63
C GLU A 96 30.62 -9.94 -10.55
N ALA A 97 29.40 -10.41 -10.75
CA ALA A 97 28.61 -11.07 -9.70
C ALA A 97 29.22 -12.41 -9.26
N LEU A 98 29.40 -13.36 -10.19
CA LEU A 98 29.94 -14.69 -9.90
C LEU A 98 31.39 -14.62 -9.36
N PRO A 99 32.33 -13.85 -9.94
CA PRO A 99 33.67 -13.69 -9.38
C PRO A 99 33.67 -13.12 -7.95
N SER A 100 32.78 -12.14 -7.68
CA SER A 100 32.65 -11.52 -6.37
C SER A 100 32.11 -12.51 -5.33
N ILE A 101 31.09 -13.29 -5.68
CA ILE A 101 30.58 -14.36 -4.82
C ILE A 101 31.68 -15.42 -4.57
N ALA A 102 32.39 -15.83 -5.62
CA ALA A 102 33.47 -16.81 -5.56
C ALA A 102 34.64 -16.38 -4.65
N ALA A 103 34.93 -15.07 -4.60
CA ALA A 103 35.97 -14.52 -3.74
C ALA A 103 35.58 -14.54 -2.24
N ALA A 104 34.28 -14.52 -1.94
CA ALA A 104 33.74 -14.50 -0.57
C ALA A 104 33.33 -15.89 -0.05
N ALA A 105 33.18 -16.89 -0.91
CA ALA A 105 32.58 -18.19 -0.59
C ALA A 105 33.30 -19.38 -1.26
N ARG A 106 32.84 -20.59 -0.95
CA ARG A 106 33.15 -21.80 -1.74
C ARG A 106 32.04 -21.95 -2.78
N LEU A 107 32.35 -21.60 -4.03
CA LEU A 107 31.42 -21.61 -5.15
C LEU A 107 31.58 -22.89 -5.96
N THR A 108 30.48 -23.55 -6.31
CA THR A 108 30.43 -24.61 -7.31
C THR A 108 29.37 -24.25 -8.34
N ILE A 109 29.74 -24.23 -9.62
CA ILE A 109 28.80 -24.02 -10.72
C ILE A 109 28.79 -25.30 -11.54
N THR A 110 27.63 -25.88 -11.73
CA THR A 110 27.41 -26.99 -12.66
C THR A 110 26.44 -26.52 -13.73
N SER A 111 26.76 -26.67 -15.01
CA SER A 111 25.90 -26.21 -16.09
C SER A 111 25.94 -27.16 -17.28
N ARG A 112 24.84 -27.22 -18.01
CA ARG A 112 24.74 -27.91 -19.31
C ARG A 112 24.02 -27.01 -20.29
N ALA A 113 24.74 -26.61 -21.34
CA ALA A 113 24.16 -25.88 -22.46
C ALA A 113 23.04 -26.67 -23.14
N SER A 114 22.03 -25.95 -23.66
CA SER A 114 21.00 -26.53 -24.50
C SER A 114 21.63 -27.22 -25.73
N GLY A 115 21.23 -28.47 -25.99
CA GLY A 115 21.80 -29.28 -27.07
C GLY A 115 23.14 -29.96 -26.76
N ALA A 116 23.73 -29.73 -25.58
CA ALA A 116 24.97 -30.42 -25.18
C ALA A 116 24.69 -31.77 -24.48
N ASP A 117 25.51 -32.77 -24.79
CA ASP A 117 25.41 -34.12 -24.21
C ASP A 117 25.99 -34.19 -22.78
N THR A 118 26.94 -33.31 -22.46
CA THR A 118 27.72 -33.37 -21.22
C THR A 118 27.56 -32.08 -20.41
N ALA A 119 27.24 -32.23 -19.12
CA ALA A 119 27.31 -31.12 -18.17
C ALA A 119 28.75 -30.96 -17.66
N TRP A 120 29.12 -29.74 -17.30
CA TRP A 120 30.43 -29.42 -16.76
C TRP A 120 30.29 -28.74 -15.40
N THR A 121 31.27 -28.94 -14.54
CA THR A 121 31.34 -28.31 -13.22
C THR A 121 32.66 -27.59 -13.02
N ILE A 122 32.62 -26.47 -12.31
CA ILE A 122 33.78 -25.71 -11.85
C ILE A 122 33.60 -25.35 -10.38
N THR A 123 34.68 -25.51 -9.61
CA THR A 123 34.74 -25.10 -8.20
C THR A 123 35.71 -23.93 -8.05
N VAL A 124 35.32 -22.93 -7.27
CA VAL A 124 36.15 -21.78 -6.92
C VAL A 124 36.12 -21.59 -5.41
N GLU A 125 37.30 -21.56 -4.78
CA GLU A 125 37.42 -21.39 -3.32
C GLU A 125 38.16 -20.10 -2.99
N GLY A 126 37.45 -19.11 -2.45
CA GLY A 126 38.06 -17.83 -2.08
C GLY A 126 38.76 -17.14 -3.26
N GLY A 127 38.16 -17.24 -4.44
CA GLY A 127 38.69 -16.70 -5.70
C GLY A 127 39.73 -17.59 -6.42
N ARG A 128 40.11 -18.74 -5.84
CA ARG A 128 41.02 -19.69 -6.51
C ARG A 128 40.25 -20.65 -7.39
N LYS A 129 40.45 -20.53 -8.70
CA LYS A 129 39.76 -21.31 -9.74
C LYS A 129 40.29 -22.76 -9.82
N GLY A 130 39.36 -23.71 -9.76
CA GLY A 130 39.63 -25.14 -10.00
C GLY A 130 39.60 -25.52 -11.48
N LYS A 131 39.82 -26.80 -11.77
CA LYS A 131 39.68 -27.35 -13.14
C LYS A 131 38.20 -27.53 -13.48
N VAL A 132 37.87 -27.35 -14.76
CA VAL A 132 36.54 -27.70 -15.28
C VAL A 132 36.48 -29.21 -15.53
N LEU A 133 35.53 -29.88 -14.89
CA LEU A 133 35.37 -31.34 -14.90
C LEU A 133 33.99 -31.75 -15.44
N PRO A 134 33.86 -32.94 -16.06
CA PRO A 134 32.55 -33.49 -16.42
C PRO A 134 31.66 -33.71 -15.18
N ALA A 135 30.36 -33.49 -15.33
CA ALA A 135 29.36 -33.64 -14.27
C ALA A 135 28.03 -34.15 -14.82
N ALA A 136 27.07 -34.41 -13.93
CA ALA A 136 25.71 -34.79 -14.29
C ALA A 136 24.73 -33.66 -13.92
N LEU A 137 23.99 -33.16 -14.91
CA LEU A 137 22.92 -32.18 -14.74
C LEU A 137 21.93 -32.27 -15.91
N GLY A 138 20.67 -31.92 -15.69
CA GLY A 138 19.70 -31.61 -16.75
C GLY A 138 20.11 -30.39 -17.57
N ILE A 139 19.26 -29.89 -18.48
CA ILE A 139 19.51 -28.60 -19.14
C ILE A 139 19.46 -27.50 -18.06
N GLY A 140 20.28 -26.46 -18.21
CA GLY A 140 20.30 -25.31 -17.33
C GLY A 140 21.52 -25.25 -16.42
N THR A 141 21.40 -24.51 -15.32
CA THR A 141 22.53 -24.22 -14.43
C THR A 141 22.16 -24.45 -12.97
N ARG A 142 23.11 -24.97 -12.19
CA ARG A 142 23.07 -25.02 -10.72
C ARG A 142 24.28 -24.30 -10.15
N VAL A 143 24.03 -23.27 -9.36
CA VAL A 143 25.06 -22.53 -8.63
C VAL A 143 24.91 -22.79 -7.12
N GLU A 144 25.93 -23.39 -6.52
CA GLU A 144 26.01 -23.63 -5.07
C GLU A 144 27.07 -22.72 -4.43
N VAL A 145 26.65 -21.92 -3.45
CA VAL A 145 27.50 -21.05 -2.64
C VAL A 145 27.50 -21.59 -1.21
N ARG A 146 28.66 -22.05 -0.74
CA ARG A 146 28.86 -22.60 0.61
C ARG A 146 29.76 -21.70 1.45
N ASP A 147 29.47 -21.65 2.74
CA ASP A 147 30.21 -20.87 3.74
C ASP A 147 30.42 -19.41 3.30
N LEU A 148 29.32 -18.70 3.06
CA LEU A 148 29.38 -17.30 2.62
C LEU A 148 30.12 -16.45 3.66
N PHE A 149 31.09 -15.66 3.20
CA PHE A 149 32.00 -14.83 3.99
C PHE A 149 33.06 -15.59 4.80
N PHE A 150 33.34 -16.87 4.53
CA PHE A 150 34.44 -17.58 5.20
C PHE A 150 35.80 -16.88 5.01
N ALA A 151 36.01 -16.25 3.84
CA ALA A 151 37.21 -15.51 3.51
C ALA A 151 37.20 -14.05 4.06
N THR A 152 36.09 -13.60 4.65
CA THR A 152 35.88 -12.23 5.15
C THR A 152 35.19 -12.23 6.53
N PRO A 153 35.90 -12.61 7.63
CA PRO A 153 35.30 -12.81 8.95
C PRO A 153 34.64 -11.56 9.54
N ALA A 154 35.11 -10.36 9.18
CA ALA A 154 34.49 -9.12 9.63
C ALA A 154 33.03 -9.00 9.14
N ARG A 155 32.75 -9.38 7.88
CA ARG A 155 31.39 -9.35 7.30
C ARG A 155 30.46 -10.36 7.96
N LEU A 156 30.99 -11.53 8.30
CA LEU A 156 30.24 -12.57 9.02
C LEU A 156 29.65 -12.03 10.33
N LYS A 157 30.34 -11.12 11.03
CA LYS A 157 29.87 -10.50 12.27
C LYS A 157 28.73 -9.47 12.07
N PHE A 158 28.53 -8.97 10.86
CA PHE A 158 27.45 -8.03 10.53
C PHE A 158 26.16 -8.73 10.08
N LEU A 159 26.19 -10.04 9.87
CA LEU A 159 24.98 -10.80 9.57
C LEU A 159 24.03 -10.78 10.75
N LYS A 160 22.74 -10.62 10.46
CA LYS A 160 21.69 -10.73 11.47
C LYS A 160 21.42 -12.20 11.77
N SER A 161 20.39 -12.45 12.59
CA SER A 161 19.95 -13.81 12.86
C SER A 161 19.61 -14.57 11.56
N PRO A 162 19.80 -15.90 11.51
CA PRO A 162 19.47 -16.70 10.33
C PRO A 162 18.02 -16.50 9.84
N ARG A 163 17.08 -16.27 10.77
CA ARG A 163 15.67 -15.99 10.45
C ARG A 163 15.50 -14.64 9.74
N THR A 164 16.25 -13.63 10.17
CA THR A 164 16.21 -12.30 9.55
C THR A 164 16.79 -12.33 8.14
N GLU A 165 17.93 -13.00 7.94
CA GLU A 165 18.54 -13.15 6.62
C GLU A 165 17.65 -13.96 5.67
N GLN A 166 17.00 -15.02 6.17
CA GLN A 166 15.98 -15.75 5.42
C GLN A 166 14.84 -14.82 4.96
N GLY A 167 14.36 -13.92 5.83
CA GLY A 167 13.34 -12.93 5.46
C GLY A 167 13.79 -12.01 4.32
N HIS A 168 15.05 -11.54 4.36
CA HIS A 168 15.62 -10.73 3.28
C HIS A 168 15.74 -11.52 1.97
N VAL A 169 16.11 -12.80 2.01
CA VAL A 169 16.15 -13.68 0.83
C VAL A 169 14.74 -13.86 0.26
N SER A 170 13.75 -14.17 1.10
CA SER A 170 12.36 -14.31 0.67
C SER A 170 11.82 -13.02 0.05
N GLU A 171 12.16 -11.85 0.60
CA GLU A 171 11.76 -10.57 0.01
C GLU A 171 12.39 -10.36 -1.38
N ALA A 172 13.68 -10.66 -1.54
CA ALA A 172 14.38 -10.53 -2.82
C ALA A 172 13.76 -11.42 -3.90
N VAL A 173 13.49 -12.70 -3.59
CA VAL A 173 12.85 -13.65 -4.52
C VAL A 173 11.43 -13.21 -4.86
N ASN A 174 10.63 -12.78 -3.87
CA ASN A 174 9.27 -12.27 -4.12
C ASN A 174 9.26 -11.05 -5.05
N ARG A 175 10.21 -10.12 -4.90
CA ARG A 175 10.31 -8.95 -5.80
C ARG A 175 10.62 -9.35 -7.24
N LEU A 176 11.53 -10.30 -7.44
CA LEU A 176 11.82 -10.82 -8.79
C LEU A 176 10.62 -11.61 -9.35
N ALA A 177 9.94 -12.40 -8.51
CA ALA A 177 8.75 -13.14 -8.93
C ALA A 177 7.59 -12.22 -9.35
N MET A 178 7.41 -11.08 -8.69
CA MET A 178 6.43 -10.07 -9.10
C MET A 178 6.81 -9.33 -10.38
N ALA A 179 8.11 -9.17 -10.67
CA ALA A 179 8.58 -8.61 -11.94
C ALA A 179 8.38 -9.57 -13.12
N HIS A 180 8.51 -10.87 -12.88
CA HIS A 180 8.50 -11.91 -13.93
C HIS A 180 7.42 -12.98 -13.66
N PRO A 181 6.12 -12.66 -13.88
CA PRO A 181 5.01 -13.57 -13.57
C PRO A 181 5.04 -14.88 -14.36
N GLY A 182 5.60 -14.86 -15.58
CA GLY A 182 5.72 -16.05 -16.44
C GLY A 182 6.78 -17.08 -16.01
N ILE A 183 7.56 -16.79 -14.96
CA ILE A 183 8.59 -17.70 -14.44
C ILE A 183 8.09 -18.33 -13.13
N GLY A 184 8.35 -19.62 -12.94
CA GLY A 184 8.10 -20.34 -11.70
C GLY A 184 9.23 -20.13 -10.69
N PHE A 185 8.88 -19.87 -9.43
CA PHE A 185 9.86 -19.66 -8.36
C PHE A 185 9.58 -20.57 -7.17
N SER A 186 10.63 -21.24 -6.69
CA SER A 186 10.60 -21.93 -5.39
C SER A 186 11.71 -21.42 -4.48
N LEU A 187 11.41 -21.35 -3.18
CA LEU A 187 12.40 -21.08 -2.14
C LEU A 187 12.17 -22.06 -1.00
N SER A 188 13.18 -22.84 -0.62
CA SER A 188 13.13 -23.75 0.55
C SER A 188 14.26 -23.48 1.53
N ASP A 189 14.05 -23.79 2.81
CA ASP A 189 15.10 -23.82 3.84
C ASP A 189 15.78 -25.20 3.98
N GLY A 190 15.50 -26.10 3.02
CA GLY A 190 15.91 -27.51 3.04
C GLY A 190 15.07 -28.41 3.95
N ARG A 191 14.10 -27.87 4.69
CA ARG A 191 13.13 -28.65 5.48
C ARG A 191 11.70 -28.40 5.02
N ARG A 192 11.39 -27.16 4.65
CA ARG A 192 10.07 -26.73 4.16
C ARG A 192 10.19 -25.73 3.02
N ASP A 193 9.13 -25.67 2.24
CA ASP A 193 8.94 -24.64 1.22
C ASP A 193 8.52 -23.33 1.90
N LEU A 194 9.22 -22.25 1.57
CA LEU A 194 8.96 -20.88 2.01
C LEU A 194 8.21 -20.08 0.94
N ILE A 195 8.55 -20.30 -0.31
CA ILE A 195 7.89 -19.72 -1.50
C ILE A 195 7.69 -20.86 -2.48
N LYS A 196 6.48 -20.95 -3.05
CA LYS A 196 6.17 -21.85 -4.14
C LYS A 196 5.18 -21.18 -5.07
N LEU A 197 5.68 -20.73 -6.21
CA LEU A 197 4.96 -19.89 -7.16
C LEU A 197 5.04 -20.55 -8.52
N ALA A 198 3.95 -21.11 -9.00
CA ALA A 198 3.87 -21.65 -10.36
C ALA A 198 3.94 -20.50 -11.38
N PRO A 199 4.45 -20.73 -12.61
CA PRO A 199 4.34 -19.78 -13.71
C PRO A 199 2.88 -19.34 -13.90
N ALA A 200 2.63 -18.04 -13.95
CA ALA A 200 1.30 -17.53 -14.24
C ALA A 200 1.05 -17.60 -15.75
N ALA A 201 -0.15 -18.04 -16.15
CA ALA A 201 -0.58 -18.17 -17.53
C ALA A 201 -1.69 -17.15 -17.84
N GLY A 202 -1.87 -16.82 -19.13
CA GLY A 202 -2.89 -15.86 -19.57
C GLY A 202 -2.29 -14.57 -20.12
N ASP A 203 -3.13 -13.54 -20.27
CA ASP A 203 -2.68 -12.20 -20.62
C ASP A 203 -1.81 -11.60 -19.50
N LEU A 204 -1.01 -10.58 -19.85
CA LEU A 204 -0.03 -10.03 -18.93
C LEU A 204 -0.67 -9.35 -17.70
N LEU A 205 -1.88 -8.81 -17.82
CA LEU A 205 -2.54 -8.12 -16.71
C LEU A 205 -3.07 -9.14 -15.69
N SER A 206 -3.78 -10.17 -16.16
CA SER A 206 -4.31 -11.23 -15.28
C SER A 206 -3.19 -12.03 -14.62
N SER A 207 -2.18 -12.45 -15.39
CA SER A 207 -1.03 -13.19 -14.86
C SER A 207 -0.24 -12.41 -13.81
N ARG A 208 -0.13 -11.08 -13.96
CA ARG A 208 0.42 -10.20 -12.92
C ARG A 208 -0.45 -10.20 -11.69
N LEU A 209 -1.77 -10.03 -11.81
CA LEU A 209 -2.66 -9.99 -10.66
C LEU A 209 -2.64 -11.31 -9.87
N ASP A 210 -2.64 -12.46 -10.55
CA ASP A 210 -2.52 -13.78 -9.93
C ASP A 210 -1.21 -13.93 -9.15
N ARG A 211 -0.09 -13.53 -9.77
CA ARG A 211 1.22 -13.52 -9.11
C ARG A 211 1.24 -12.59 -7.90
N LEU A 212 0.65 -11.41 -8.02
CA LEU A 212 0.55 -10.44 -6.92
C LEU A 212 -0.34 -10.97 -5.78
N GLY A 213 -1.46 -11.62 -6.09
CA GLY A 213 -2.30 -12.28 -5.09
C GLY A 213 -1.56 -13.38 -4.32
N ALA A 214 -0.73 -14.17 -5.01
CA ALA A 214 0.08 -15.21 -4.38
C ALA A 214 1.19 -14.65 -3.45
N VAL A 215 1.74 -13.46 -3.74
CA VAL A 215 2.86 -12.86 -2.99
C VAL A 215 2.42 -11.83 -1.94
N MET A 216 1.45 -10.99 -2.28
CA MET A 216 0.93 -9.91 -1.45
C MET A 216 -0.26 -10.36 -0.61
N GLY A 217 -0.95 -11.43 -1.02
CA GLY A 217 -2.12 -12.01 -0.36
C GLY A 217 -3.38 -11.85 -1.21
N ARG A 218 -4.34 -12.76 -1.03
CA ARG A 218 -5.61 -12.77 -1.78
C ARG A 218 -6.40 -11.46 -1.64
N GLU A 219 -6.39 -10.89 -0.43
CA GLU A 219 -7.03 -9.61 -0.14
C GLU A 219 -6.54 -8.47 -1.05
N PHE A 220 -5.27 -8.49 -1.45
CA PHE A 220 -4.75 -7.52 -2.42
C PHE A 220 -5.38 -7.71 -3.79
N ALA A 221 -5.45 -8.94 -4.29
CA ALA A 221 -6.04 -9.21 -5.60
C ALA A 221 -7.54 -8.84 -5.64
N ASP A 222 -8.27 -9.12 -4.56
CA ASP A 222 -9.71 -8.81 -4.45
C ASP A 222 -9.99 -7.30 -4.35
N ASN A 223 -9.03 -6.48 -3.88
CA ASN A 223 -9.18 -5.04 -3.66
C ASN A 223 -8.19 -4.19 -4.48
N ALA A 224 -7.66 -4.75 -5.57
CA ALA A 224 -6.74 -4.07 -6.46
C ALA A 224 -7.47 -3.37 -7.61
N LEU A 225 -7.01 -2.18 -7.94
CA LEU A 225 -7.38 -1.41 -9.12
C LEU A 225 -6.28 -1.55 -10.16
N ALA A 226 -6.65 -1.92 -11.38
CA ALA A 226 -5.72 -1.92 -12.50
C ALA A 226 -5.32 -0.49 -12.88
N ILE A 227 -4.04 -0.31 -13.18
CA ILE A 227 -3.47 0.93 -13.71
C ILE A 227 -2.92 0.62 -15.10
N ASP A 228 -3.32 1.46 -16.05
CA ASP A 228 -2.80 1.49 -17.40
C ASP A 228 -2.81 2.95 -17.86
N ALA A 229 -1.62 3.52 -18.03
CA ALA A 229 -1.46 4.91 -18.42
C ALA A 229 -0.22 5.07 -19.29
N GLU A 230 -0.33 5.92 -20.31
CA GLU A 230 0.78 6.25 -21.21
C GLU A 230 0.91 7.76 -21.32
N ARG A 231 2.16 8.25 -21.35
CA ARG A 231 2.46 9.66 -21.60
C ARG A 231 3.84 9.83 -22.20
N GLU A 232 3.92 10.50 -23.35
CA GLU A 232 5.20 10.91 -23.96
C GLU A 232 6.21 9.75 -24.11
N GLY A 233 5.73 8.56 -24.50
CA GLY A 233 6.55 7.36 -24.68
C GLY A 233 6.88 6.59 -23.39
N LEU A 234 6.36 7.03 -22.24
CA LEU A 234 6.43 6.33 -20.96
C LEU A 234 5.13 5.57 -20.72
N SER A 235 5.22 4.33 -20.26
CA SER A 235 4.04 3.53 -19.90
C SER A 235 4.10 3.12 -18.44
N LEU A 236 3.00 3.30 -17.73
CA LEU A 236 2.79 2.89 -16.35
C LEU A 236 1.66 1.86 -16.32
N ALA A 237 2.01 0.62 -16.01
CA ALA A 237 1.06 -0.45 -15.80
C ALA A 237 1.13 -0.96 -14.36
N GLY A 238 0.08 -1.62 -13.87
CA GLY A 238 0.15 -2.33 -12.59
C GLY A 238 -1.17 -2.41 -11.85
N HIS A 239 -1.06 -2.62 -10.54
CA HIS A 239 -2.19 -2.74 -9.64
C HIS A 239 -1.95 -1.95 -8.35
N ILE A 240 -2.97 -1.21 -7.91
CA ILE A 240 -2.92 -0.43 -6.67
C ILE A 240 -4.07 -0.83 -5.75
N GLY A 241 -3.81 -0.95 -4.45
CA GLY A 241 -4.86 -1.28 -3.49
C GLY A 241 -5.80 -0.10 -3.26
N LEU A 242 -7.07 -0.39 -3.02
CA LEU A 242 -8.02 0.59 -2.47
C LEU A 242 -7.48 1.18 -1.16
N PRO A 243 -7.78 2.45 -0.83
CA PRO A 243 -7.25 3.06 0.40
C PRO A 243 -7.75 2.38 1.70
N THR A 244 -8.85 1.63 1.64
CA THR A 244 -9.29 0.76 2.74
C THR A 244 -8.29 -0.37 3.04
N LEU A 245 -7.51 -0.81 2.04
CA LEU A 245 -6.45 -1.80 2.16
C LEU A 245 -5.09 -1.12 2.37
N ASN A 246 -4.77 -0.85 3.63
CA ASN A 246 -3.52 -0.18 4.02
C ASN A 246 -2.80 -0.88 5.18
N ARG A 247 -1.51 -0.55 5.36
CA ARG A 247 -0.67 -1.07 6.46
C ARG A 247 0.09 0.05 7.16
N ARG A 248 0.61 -0.25 8.34
CA ARG A 248 1.53 0.63 9.09
C ARG A 248 2.95 0.69 8.49
N TYR A 249 3.31 -0.27 7.65
CA TYR A 249 4.64 -0.39 7.07
C TYR A 249 4.56 -0.38 5.54
N ALA A 250 5.60 0.13 4.88
CA ALA A 250 5.73 0.19 3.42
C ALA A 250 6.23 -1.14 2.80
N ASP A 251 6.05 -2.27 3.48
CA ASP A 251 6.63 -3.57 3.11
C ASP A 251 5.97 -4.21 1.87
N LYS A 252 4.79 -3.72 1.49
CA LYS A 252 3.99 -4.18 0.34
C LYS A 252 3.88 -3.14 -0.77
N GLN A 253 4.94 -2.34 -0.95
CA GLN A 253 5.06 -1.41 -2.06
C GLN A 253 6.14 -1.88 -3.03
N PHE A 254 5.68 -2.38 -4.17
CA PHE A 254 6.51 -2.89 -5.24
C PHE A 254 6.52 -1.91 -6.43
N LEU A 255 7.72 -1.58 -6.88
CA LEU A 255 7.95 -0.67 -7.99
C LEU A 255 9.03 -1.31 -8.88
N SER A 256 8.80 -1.32 -10.18
CA SER A 256 9.74 -1.82 -11.18
C SER A 256 9.92 -0.82 -12.32
N VAL A 257 11.14 -0.72 -12.84
CA VAL A 257 11.49 0.06 -14.04
C VAL A 257 12.13 -0.89 -15.04
N ASN A 258 11.56 -1.00 -16.24
CA ASN A 258 12.03 -1.88 -17.32
C ASN A 258 12.27 -3.33 -16.84
N GLY A 259 11.36 -3.86 -16.02
CA GLY A 259 11.45 -5.21 -15.45
C GLY A 259 12.38 -5.36 -14.25
N ARG A 260 13.15 -4.33 -13.86
CA ARG A 260 14.02 -4.35 -12.67
C ARG A 260 13.26 -3.86 -11.44
N PRO A 261 13.22 -4.60 -10.32
CA PRO A 261 12.71 -4.08 -9.06
C PRO A 261 13.59 -2.94 -8.53
N VAL A 262 12.98 -1.80 -8.19
CA VAL A 262 13.71 -0.61 -7.69
C VAL A 262 13.20 -0.18 -6.32
N ARG A 263 14.02 0.60 -5.62
CA ARG A 263 13.70 1.28 -4.37
C ARG A 263 14.11 2.75 -4.45
N ASP A 264 13.52 3.46 -5.40
CA ASP A 264 13.88 4.85 -5.69
C ASP A 264 13.01 5.86 -4.91
N LYS A 265 13.66 6.90 -4.35
CA LYS A 265 13.00 7.91 -3.50
C LYS A 265 11.97 8.73 -4.27
N LEU A 266 12.21 9.03 -5.55
CA LEU A 266 11.27 9.81 -6.35
C LEU A 266 9.98 9.02 -6.58
N LEU A 267 10.09 7.74 -6.93
CA LEU A 267 8.92 6.90 -7.18
C LEU A 267 8.08 6.69 -5.91
N TYR A 268 8.73 6.43 -4.76
CA TYR A 268 8.03 6.36 -3.48
C TYR A 268 7.40 7.70 -3.07
N GLY A 269 8.07 8.81 -3.35
CA GLY A 269 7.53 10.15 -3.13
C GLY A 269 6.31 10.45 -4.00
N ALA A 270 6.32 10.01 -5.26
CA ALA A 270 5.19 10.14 -6.19
C ALA A 270 3.99 9.29 -5.71
N LEU A 271 4.23 8.04 -5.31
CA LEU A 271 3.22 7.18 -4.71
C LEU A 271 2.57 7.81 -3.48
N ARG A 272 3.38 8.33 -2.54
CA ARG A 272 2.89 9.03 -1.35
C ARG A 272 2.07 10.27 -1.70
N GLY A 273 2.50 11.02 -2.72
CA GLY A 273 1.76 12.20 -3.22
C GLY A 273 0.42 11.86 -3.87
N ALA A 274 0.31 10.69 -4.51
CA ALA A 274 -0.93 10.22 -5.13
C ALA A 274 -1.98 9.82 -4.09
N TYR A 275 -1.56 9.17 -3.00
CA TYR A 275 -2.45 8.68 -1.94
C TYR A 275 -2.72 9.69 -0.81
N ARG A 276 -2.06 10.86 -0.82
CA ARG A 276 -2.10 11.85 0.27
C ARG A 276 -3.52 12.28 0.65
N ASP A 277 -4.42 12.36 -0.33
CA ASP A 277 -5.81 12.78 -0.09
C ASP A 277 -6.71 11.63 0.40
N PHE A 278 -6.22 10.38 0.40
CA PHE A 278 -7.01 9.16 0.65
C PHE A 278 -6.52 8.33 1.84
N LEU A 279 -5.32 8.60 2.36
CA LEU A 279 -4.70 7.84 3.44
C LEU A 279 -4.07 8.77 4.47
N ALA A 280 -4.15 8.37 5.73
CA ALA A 280 -3.41 8.98 6.81
C ALA A 280 -1.89 8.94 6.55
N SER A 281 -1.16 9.92 7.07
CA SER A 281 0.29 10.10 6.87
C SER A 281 1.15 8.93 7.38
N ASP A 282 0.65 8.16 8.34
CA ASP A 282 1.29 6.98 8.95
C ASP A 282 0.80 5.64 8.37
N ARG A 283 0.07 5.69 7.24
CA ARG A 283 -0.42 4.51 6.51
C ARG A 283 0.17 4.43 5.12
N TYR A 284 0.37 3.19 4.68
CA TYR A 284 0.96 2.86 3.39
C TYR A 284 0.00 1.99 2.59
N PRO A 285 -0.28 2.35 1.32
CA PRO A 285 -1.04 1.50 0.42
C PRO A 285 -0.23 0.27 0.02
N LEU A 286 -0.93 -0.82 -0.30
CA LEU A 286 -0.34 -1.93 -1.04
C LEU A 286 -0.35 -1.57 -2.52
N VAL A 287 0.79 -1.65 -3.20
CA VAL A 287 0.88 -1.35 -4.64
C VAL A 287 1.91 -2.22 -5.34
N ALA A 288 1.70 -2.43 -6.64
CA ALA A 288 2.65 -3.01 -7.57
C ALA A 288 2.59 -2.26 -8.91
N LEU A 289 3.59 -1.43 -9.18
CA LEU A 289 3.68 -0.63 -10.40
C LEU A 289 4.88 -1.02 -11.25
N TYR A 290 4.67 -1.01 -12.56
CA TYR A 290 5.62 -1.38 -13.60
C TYR A 290 5.75 -0.20 -14.56
N LEU A 291 6.85 0.50 -14.47
CA LEU A 291 7.17 1.65 -15.30
C LEU A 291 8.07 1.19 -16.46
N GLN A 292 7.65 1.45 -17.68
CA GLN A 292 8.43 1.24 -18.89
C GLN A 292 8.85 2.60 -19.43
N VAL A 293 10.16 2.76 -19.63
CA VAL A 293 10.78 3.99 -20.11
C VAL A 293 11.81 3.69 -21.19
N PRO A 294 12.01 4.58 -22.19
CA PRO A 294 13.12 4.46 -23.13
C PRO A 294 14.46 4.37 -22.41
N ALA A 295 15.40 3.58 -22.93
CA ALA A 295 16.69 3.32 -22.28
C ALA A 295 17.50 4.62 -22.08
N GLU A 296 17.42 5.53 -23.04
CA GLU A 296 18.07 6.85 -23.00
C GLU A 296 17.48 7.83 -21.97
N ALA A 297 16.28 7.52 -21.44
CA ALA A 297 15.59 8.34 -20.44
C ALA A 297 15.90 7.92 -19.00
N VAL A 298 16.61 6.80 -18.78
CA VAL A 298 16.94 6.27 -17.46
C VAL A 298 18.39 5.79 -17.37
N ASP A 299 19.11 6.27 -16.37
CA ASP A 299 20.41 5.74 -15.98
C ASP A 299 20.21 4.73 -14.84
N ILE A 300 20.48 3.46 -15.12
CA ILE A 300 20.43 2.35 -14.16
C ILE A 300 21.78 2.10 -13.45
N ASN A 301 22.85 2.76 -13.89
CA ASN A 301 24.22 2.55 -13.42
C ASN A 301 24.58 3.42 -12.20
N VAL A 302 23.60 3.76 -11.37
CA VAL A 302 23.74 4.74 -10.29
C VAL A 302 24.22 4.11 -8.98
N HIS A 303 23.74 2.91 -8.66
CA HIS A 303 24.03 2.23 -7.39
C HIS A 303 24.63 0.83 -7.64
N PRO A 304 25.61 0.34 -6.84
CA PRO A 304 26.20 -0.99 -7.01
C PRO A 304 25.19 -2.15 -7.04
N ALA A 305 24.17 -2.10 -6.18
CA ALA A 305 23.09 -3.09 -6.12
C ALA A 305 21.97 -2.89 -7.17
N LYS A 306 22.08 -1.83 -8.00
CA LYS A 306 21.11 -1.45 -9.06
C LYS A 306 19.68 -1.27 -8.56
N THR A 307 19.50 -0.84 -7.31
CA THR A 307 18.19 -0.60 -6.70
C THR A 307 17.68 0.82 -6.92
N GLU A 308 18.55 1.74 -7.31
CA GLU A 308 18.23 3.15 -7.55
C GLU A 308 18.47 3.46 -9.03
N VAL A 309 17.68 4.40 -9.56
CA VAL A 309 17.74 4.83 -10.96
C VAL A 309 17.69 6.35 -11.04
N ARG A 310 18.26 6.93 -12.09
CA ARG A 310 18.14 8.37 -12.36
C ARG A 310 17.41 8.60 -13.66
N PHE A 311 16.32 9.34 -13.60
CA PHE A 311 15.55 9.73 -14.78
C PHE A 311 16.07 11.04 -15.36
N ARG A 312 16.05 11.16 -16.69
CA ARG A 312 16.36 12.42 -17.39
C ARG A 312 15.33 13.50 -17.07
N ASP A 313 14.04 13.15 -17.02
CA ASP A 313 12.96 14.03 -16.58
C ASP A 313 12.21 13.44 -15.36
N PRO A 314 12.67 13.75 -14.14
CA PRO A 314 12.00 13.42 -12.89
C PRO A 314 10.54 13.90 -12.79
N GLY A 315 10.24 15.07 -13.36
CA GLY A 315 8.95 15.74 -13.24
C GLY A 315 7.86 15.01 -14.03
N LEU A 316 8.19 14.60 -15.26
CA LEU A 316 7.30 13.84 -16.12
C LEU A 316 6.90 12.48 -15.50
N ILE A 317 7.88 11.75 -14.95
CA ILE A 317 7.65 10.45 -14.28
C ILE A 317 6.74 10.62 -13.06
N ARG A 318 7.02 11.62 -12.22
CA ARG A 318 6.18 11.95 -11.06
C ARG A 318 4.76 12.32 -11.50
N GLY A 319 4.63 13.15 -12.53
CA GLY A 319 3.34 13.59 -13.07
C GLY A 319 2.51 12.43 -13.59
N LEU A 320 3.12 11.50 -14.32
CA LEU A 320 2.47 10.27 -14.81
C LEU A 320 1.95 9.41 -13.65
N ILE A 321 2.80 9.10 -12.67
CA ILE A 321 2.41 8.25 -11.52
C ILE A 321 1.31 8.93 -10.70
N VAL A 322 1.48 10.20 -10.34
CA VAL A 322 0.50 10.92 -9.51
C VAL A 322 -0.83 11.07 -10.24
N GLY A 323 -0.81 11.44 -11.52
CA GLY A 323 -2.01 11.61 -12.33
C GLY A 323 -2.79 10.31 -12.51
N ALA A 324 -2.10 9.24 -12.92
CA ALA A 324 -2.73 7.93 -13.16
C ALA A 324 -3.35 7.35 -11.89
N LEU A 325 -2.63 7.38 -10.76
CA LEU A 325 -3.14 6.86 -9.49
C LEU A 325 -4.31 7.71 -8.96
N ARG A 326 -4.22 9.05 -9.03
CA ARG A 326 -5.32 9.93 -8.59
C ARG A 326 -6.58 9.69 -9.41
N HIS A 327 -6.45 9.54 -10.72
CA HIS A 327 -7.57 9.23 -11.60
C HIS A 327 -8.24 7.89 -11.21
N ALA A 328 -7.44 6.83 -11.08
CA ALA A 328 -7.96 5.51 -10.69
C ALA A 328 -8.62 5.49 -9.30
N LEU A 329 -8.02 6.18 -8.32
CA LEU A 329 -8.58 6.31 -6.96
C LEU A 329 -9.87 7.12 -6.94
N ALA A 330 -9.97 8.17 -7.77
CA ALA A 330 -11.18 8.97 -7.92
C ALA A 330 -12.36 8.11 -8.40
N GLU A 331 -12.12 7.36 -9.46
CA GLU A 331 -13.11 6.49 -10.09
C GLU A 331 -13.52 5.35 -9.13
N ALA A 332 -12.57 4.80 -8.38
CA ALA A 332 -12.83 3.73 -7.44
C ALA A 332 -13.53 4.17 -6.15
N GLY A 333 -13.34 5.41 -5.69
CA GLY A 333 -14.07 5.95 -4.54
C GLY A 333 -15.60 5.90 -4.72
N HIS A 334 -16.06 5.97 -5.97
CA HIS A 334 -17.48 5.80 -6.31
C HIS A 334 -17.91 4.32 -6.23
N ARG A 335 -17.01 3.37 -6.55
CA ARG A 335 -17.27 1.92 -6.53
C ARG A 335 -17.07 1.28 -5.16
N ALA A 336 -16.17 1.78 -4.32
CA ALA A 336 -15.84 1.20 -3.01
C ALA A 336 -17.03 1.24 -2.02
N SER A 337 -17.94 2.20 -2.19
CA SER A 337 -19.22 2.21 -1.46
C SER A 337 -20.04 0.94 -1.73
N THR A 338 -20.04 0.42 -2.96
CA THR A 338 -20.82 -0.77 -3.32
C THR A 338 -20.23 -2.09 -2.79
N THR A 339 -18.90 -2.19 -2.61
CA THR A 339 -18.26 -3.45 -2.15
C THR A 339 -18.37 -3.64 -0.62
N VAL A 340 -18.26 -2.56 0.15
CA VAL A 340 -18.54 -2.56 1.60
C VAL A 340 -19.98 -3.00 1.86
N SER A 341 -20.89 -2.66 0.95
CA SER A 341 -22.29 -3.06 1.00
C SER A 341 -22.48 -4.57 0.87
N ALA A 342 -21.75 -5.23 -0.04
CA ALA A 342 -21.76 -6.69 -0.17
C ALA A 342 -21.24 -7.40 1.10
N ALA A 343 -20.21 -6.85 1.75
CA ALA A 343 -19.69 -7.37 3.01
C ALA A 343 -20.68 -7.15 4.18
N ALA A 344 -21.31 -5.99 4.26
CA ALA A 344 -22.36 -5.68 5.23
C ALA A 344 -23.58 -6.60 5.07
N LEU A 345 -24.01 -6.86 3.83
CA LEU A 345 -25.08 -7.82 3.49
C LEU A 345 -24.72 -9.26 3.92
N GLY A 346 -23.45 -9.65 3.78
CA GLY A 346 -22.95 -10.94 4.25
C GLY A 346 -23.00 -11.09 5.78
N ALA A 347 -22.76 -10.01 6.51
CA ALA A 347 -22.83 -9.96 7.97
C ALA A 347 -24.28 -9.87 8.51
N ALA A 348 -25.21 -9.32 7.72
CA ALA A 348 -26.63 -9.16 8.06
C ALA A 348 -27.49 -10.43 7.84
N ARG A 349 -26.88 -11.61 7.68
CA ARG A 349 -27.63 -12.88 7.56
C ARG A 349 -28.37 -13.19 8.87
N PRO A 350 -29.65 -13.61 8.82
CA PRO A 350 -30.35 -14.05 10.01
C PRO A 350 -29.60 -15.22 10.65
N ALA A 351 -29.28 -15.10 11.95
CA ALA A 351 -28.59 -16.13 12.70
C ALA A 351 -29.50 -17.38 12.84
N VAL A 352 -29.40 -18.31 11.90
CA VAL A 352 -29.95 -19.66 12.06
C VAL A 352 -29.04 -20.38 13.04
N ARG A 353 -29.37 -20.32 14.34
CA ARG A 353 -28.72 -21.18 15.35
C ARG A 353 -29.03 -22.64 14.99
N PRO A 354 -28.04 -23.51 14.77
CA PRO A 354 -28.31 -24.92 14.59
C PRO A 354 -28.72 -25.49 15.95
N MET A 355 -29.98 -25.92 16.08
CA MET A 355 -30.37 -26.83 17.17
C MET A 355 -29.84 -28.21 16.83
N THR A 356 -28.63 -28.53 17.30
CA THR A 356 -28.18 -29.92 17.45
C THR A 356 -28.39 -30.29 18.92
N GLY A 357 -29.37 -31.15 19.16
CA GLY A 357 -29.78 -31.56 20.50
C GLY A 357 -28.90 -32.66 21.12
N THR A 358 -28.88 -32.70 22.44
CA THR A 358 -28.83 -33.93 23.25
C THR A 358 -29.65 -33.71 24.52
N ALA A 359 -30.50 -34.70 24.81
CA ALA A 359 -31.51 -34.69 25.87
C ALA A 359 -30.92 -34.67 27.29
N GLY A 360 -31.64 -34.00 28.20
CA GLY A 360 -31.45 -34.06 29.64
C GLY A 360 -32.63 -33.38 30.35
N ALA A 361 -33.44 -34.18 31.01
CA ALA A 361 -34.74 -33.84 31.58
C ALA A 361 -34.71 -32.76 32.68
N PHE A 362 -35.69 -31.85 32.67
CA PHE A 362 -36.59 -31.49 33.79
C PHE A 362 -37.61 -30.48 33.25
N ALA A 363 -38.78 -30.99 32.85
CA ALA A 363 -39.90 -30.15 32.41
C ALA A 363 -40.87 -29.94 33.57
N SER A 364 -40.94 -28.72 34.10
CA SER A 364 -42.12 -28.21 34.79
C SER A 364 -42.91 -27.35 33.80
N SER A 365 -44.01 -27.90 33.30
CA SER A 365 -44.94 -27.15 32.45
C SER A 365 -45.59 -26.03 33.28
N PRO A 366 -45.58 -24.77 32.84
CA PRO A 366 -46.45 -23.77 33.44
C PRO A 366 -47.91 -24.15 33.13
N SER A 367 -48.78 -24.00 34.13
CA SER A 367 -50.19 -24.33 34.02
C SER A 367 -50.87 -23.49 32.92
N ARG A 368 -51.78 -24.14 32.19
CA ARG A 368 -52.62 -23.56 31.12
C ARG A 368 -53.35 -22.28 31.56
N GLU A 369 -53.56 -22.14 32.87
CA GLU A 369 -54.19 -20.98 33.52
C GLU A 369 -53.35 -19.68 33.45
N MET A 370 -52.01 -19.77 33.40
CA MET A 370 -51.15 -18.57 33.23
C MET A 370 -51.06 -18.11 31.78
N ALA A 371 -51.11 -19.04 30.81
CA ALA A 371 -51.12 -18.71 29.39
C ALA A 371 -52.45 -18.05 28.96
N GLU A 372 -53.57 -18.50 29.52
CA GLU A 372 -54.88 -17.87 29.29
C GLU A 372 -55.00 -16.49 29.97
N ARG A 373 -54.39 -16.29 31.14
CA ARG A 373 -54.33 -14.96 31.80
C ARG A 373 -53.44 -13.96 31.07
N ALA A 374 -52.34 -14.41 30.46
CA ALA A 374 -51.48 -13.55 29.64
C ALA A 374 -52.16 -13.14 28.31
N ALA A 375 -52.94 -14.03 27.70
CA ALA A 375 -53.72 -13.72 26.50
C ALA A 375 -54.90 -12.76 26.80
N ALA A 376 -55.51 -12.85 27.99
CA ALA A 376 -56.57 -11.93 28.42
C ALA A 376 -56.06 -10.50 28.73
N PHE A 377 -54.79 -10.35 29.13
CA PHE A 377 -54.18 -9.04 29.38
C PHE A 377 -53.77 -8.28 28.10
N HIS A 378 -53.67 -9.00 26.97
CA HIS A 378 -53.37 -8.44 25.65
C HIS A 378 -54.57 -8.41 24.69
N ALA A 379 -55.77 -8.73 25.16
CA ALA A 379 -56.99 -8.60 24.36
C ALA A 379 -57.40 -7.12 24.25
N PRO A 380 -57.62 -6.57 23.04
CA PRO A 380 -58.06 -5.20 22.89
C PRO A 380 -59.47 -5.01 23.47
N LEU A 381 -59.66 -3.95 24.26
CA LEU A 381 -60.96 -3.57 24.81
C LEU A 381 -61.98 -3.35 23.67
N PRO A 382 -63.20 -3.91 23.74
CA PRO A 382 -64.21 -3.70 22.72
C PRO A 382 -64.71 -2.25 22.80
N GLY A 383 -64.44 -1.44 21.78
CA GLY A 383 -65.05 -0.11 21.63
C GLY A 383 -64.15 1.05 21.21
N MET A 384 -62.83 0.90 21.20
CA MET A 384 -61.93 1.98 20.73
C MET A 384 -61.38 1.69 19.34
N LYS A 385 -62.13 2.10 18.30
CA LYS A 385 -61.54 2.46 17.00
C LYS A 385 -61.21 3.94 17.03
N ALA A 386 -60.01 4.27 17.51
CA ALA A 386 -59.36 5.53 17.17
C ALA A 386 -58.04 5.16 16.47
N PRO A 387 -57.76 5.65 15.25
CA PRO A 387 -56.42 5.52 14.70
C PRO A 387 -55.44 6.22 15.66
N PRO A 388 -54.20 5.72 15.82
CA PRO A 388 -53.21 6.41 16.61
C PRO A 388 -52.97 7.78 15.97
N GLY A 389 -53.37 8.83 16.68
CA GLY A 389 -53.02 10.20 16.36
C GLY A 389 -51.51 10.34 16.46
N ALA A 390 -50.83 10.14 15.34
CA ALA A 390 -49.51 10.70 15.14
C ALA A 390 -49.65 12.20 15.39
N VAL A 391 -48.89 12.71 16.35
CA VAL A 391 -48.72 14.15 16.54
C VAL A 391 -48.03 14.64 15.27
N MET A 392 -48.82 15.04 14.27
CA MET A 392 -48.30 15.80 13.15
C MET A 392 -47.84 17.14 13.72
N ALA A 393 -46.55 17.24 14.02
CA ALA A 393 -45.87 18.52 13.89
C ALA A 393 -46.24 19.02 12.49
N ALA A 394 -46.85 20.21 12.43
CA ALA A 394 -47.37 20.81 11.21
C ALA A 394 -46.36 20.63 10.08
N ALA A 395 -46.68 19.75 9.13
CA ALA A 395 -45.94 19.63 7.91
C ALA A 395 -46.10 20.97 7.19
N ALA A 396 -45.03 21.75 7.16
CA ALA A 396 -44.90 22.77 6.14
C ALA A 396 -45.13 22.06 4.80
N GLU A 397 -46.04 22.59 3.99
CA GLU A 397 -46.30 22.16 2.62
C GLU A 397 -45.06 22.45 1.76
N GLY A 398 -43.96 21.74 2.02
CA GLY A 398 -42.83 21.59 1.13
C GLY A 398 -43.10 20.37 0.28
N ARG A 399 -43.21 20.56 -1.03
CA ARG A 399 -43.24 19.51 -2.05
C ARG A 399 -42.24 18.42 -1.64
N GLU A 400 -42.68 17.20 -1.35
CA GLU A 400 -41.75 16.09 -1.14
C GLU A 400 -40.92 15.97 -2.43
N PRO A 401 -39.58 16.09 -2.37
CA PRO A 401 -38.78 15.89 -3.56
C PRO A 401 -39.01 14.45 -4.01
N GLU A 402 -39.65 14.29 -5.18
CA GLU A 402 -39.74 13.00 -5.85
C GLU A 402 -38.32 12.44 -5.98
N ALA A 403 -38.16 11.13 -5.78
CA ALA A 403 -36.87 10.44 -5.78
C ALA A 403 -36.26 10.34 -7.21
N GLN A 404 -36.30 11.41 -7.99
CA GLN A 404 -35.85 11.44 -9.38
C GLN A 404 -34.52 12.22 -9.49
N ASP A 405 -33.52 11.51 -10.03
CA ASP A 405 -32.18 11.92 -10.49
C ASP A 405 -31.16 12.48 -9.49
N TYR A 406 -31.04 11.83 -8.33
CA TYR A 406 -29.96 12.13 -7.37
C TYR A 406 -29.11 10.89 -7.02
N PRO A 407 -27.77 10.89 -7.24
CA PRO A 407 -26.88 9.77 -6.94
C PRO A 407 -26.94 9.22 -5.51
N LEU A 408 -26.99 10.07 -4.49
CA LEU A 408 -27.13 9.67 -3.08
C LEU A 408 -28.59 9.66 -2.61
N GLY A 409 -29.54 9.93 -3.51
CA GLY A 409 -30.97 9.89 -3.23
C GLY A 409 -31.46 10.97 -2.28
N VAL A 410 -32.63 10.73 -1.67
CA VAL A 410 -33.32 11.66 -0.77
C VAL A 410 -33.22 11.14 0.66
N ALA A 411 -32.75 11.98 1.58
CA ALA A 411 -32.67 11.66 3.00
C ALA A 411 -34.05 11.32 3.58
N ARG A 412 -34.18 10.17 4.24
CA ARG A 412 -35.42 9.70 4.88
C ARG A 412 -35.36 9.75 6.40
N ALA A 413 -34.20 9.48 6.98
CA ALA A 413 -34.05 9.48 8.44
C ALA A 413 -32.60 9.73 8.85
N GLN A 414 -32.44 10.29 10.04
CA GLN A 414 -31.19 10.27 10.79
C GLN A 414 -31.26 9.18 11.86
N VAL A 415 -30.23 8.35 11.96
CA VAL A 415 -30.16 7.20 12.86
C VAL A 415 -28.97 7.39 13.80
N HIS A 416 -29.23 7.24 15.11
CA HIS A 416 -28.24 7.42 16.18
C HIS A 416 -27.48 8.75 16.13
N GLU A 417 -28.09 9.80 15.57
CA GLU A 417 -27.51 11.14 15.47
C GLU A 417 -26.12 11.16 14.77
N THR A 418 -25.85 10.11 13.99
CA THR A 418 -24.54 9.81 13.38
C THR A 418 -24.69 9.40 11.91
N TYR A 419 -25.76 8.67 11.57
CA TYR A 419 -25.95 8.14 10.23
C TYR A 419 -27.15 8.77 9.54
N ILE A 420 -27.02 9.08 8.26
CA ILE A 420 -28.14 9.50 7.42
C ILE A 420 -28.52 8.31 6.53
N VAL A 421 -29.80 7.95 6.54
CA VAL A 421 -30.37 6.94 5.65
C VAL A 421 -31.11 7.66 4.54
N ALA A 422 -30.66 7.46 3.31
CA ALA A 422 -31.24 8.05 2.10
C ALA A 422 -31.79 6.96 1.17
N GLN A 423 -32.89 7.27 0.50
CA GLN A 423 -33.50 6.37 -0.48
C GLN A 423 -33.06 6.80 -1.88
N THR A 424 -32.44 5.89 -2.63
CA THR A 424 -32.12 6.06 -4.05
C THR A 424 -33.24 5.48 -4.92
N ALA A 425 -33.13 5.63 -6.23
CA ALA A 425 -34.10 5.05 -7.18
C ALA A 425 -34.16 3.51 -7.10
N ASP A 426 -33.04 2.87 -6.74
CA ASP A 426 -32.85 1.42 -6.80
C ASP A 426 -32.32 0.80 -5.49
N GLY A 427 -32.40 1.53 -4.37
CA GLY A 427 -31.86 1.05 -3.09
C GLY A 427 -31.90 2.07 -1.94
N ILE A 428 -30.99 1.84 -0.98
CA ILE A 428 -30.81 2.67 0.22
C ILE A 428 -29.32 2.97 0.38
N VAL A 429 -28.98 4.23 0.66
CA VAL A 429 -27.63 4.66 1.03
C VAL A 429 -27.58 5.01 2.50
N ILE A 430 -26.55 4.54 3.19
CA ILE A 430 -26.24 4.89 4.58
C ILE A 430 -24.97 5.73 4.59
N VAL A 431 -25.07 6.97 5.06
CA VAL A 431 -23.97 7.94 5.11
C VAL A 431 -23.53 8.13 6.56
N ASP A 432 -22.23 8.07 6.80
CA ASP A 432 -21.60 8.53 8.05
C ASP A 432 -21.48 10.06 7.99
N GLN A 433 -22.32 10.75 8.76
CA GLN A 433 -22.38 12.22 8.79
C GLN A 433 -21.04 12.84 9.18
N HIS A 434 -20.32 12.22 10.11
CA HIS A 434 -19.07 12.75 10.64
C HIS A 434 -17.96 12.63 9.60
N ALA A 435 -17.78 11.43 9.03
CA ALA A 435 -16.78 11.18 8.00
C ALA A 435 -17.04 12.00 6.72
N ALA A 436 -18.33 12.16 6.34
CA ALA A 436 -18.73 13.02 5.24
C ALA A 436 -18.36 14.47 5.50
N HIS A 437 -18.70 15.01 6.68
CA HIS A 437 -18.44 16.40 7.00
C HIS A 437 -16.94 16.72 7.09
N GLU A 438 -16.13 15.83 7.70
CA GLU A 438 -14.67 15.95 7.69
C GLU A 438 -14.12 16.07 6.27
N ARG A 439 -14.61 15.24 5.34
CA ARG A 439 -14.18 15.27 3.94
C ARG A 439 -14.58 16.58 3.24
N LEU A 440 -15.81 17.04 3.44
CA LEU A 440 -16.29 18.30 2.86
C LEU A 440 -15.46 19.49 3.32
N VAL A 441 -15.23 19.60 4.63
CA VAL A 441 -14.41 20.66 5.23
C VAL A 441 -12.97 20.59 4.72
N TYR A 442 -12.40 19.38 4.64
CA TYR A 442 -11.05 19.16 4.11
C TYR A 442 -10.89 19.66 2.67
N GLU A 443 -11.78 19.27 1.76
CA GLU A 443 -11.71 19.70 0.35
C GLU A 443 -12.02 21.20 0.21
N ALA A 444 -12.90 21.76 1.04
CA ALA A 444 -13.18 23.20 1.06
C ALA A 444 -11.95 24.02 1.50
N ILE A 445 -11.27 23.61 2.57
CA ILE A 445 -10.01 24.25 3.02
C ILE A 445 -8.95 24.18 1.93
N LYS A 446 -8.79 23.02 1.30
CA LYS A 446 -7.82 22.82 0.20
C LYS A 446 -8.13 23.69 -1.01
N THR A 447 -9.40 23.80 -1.39
CA THR A 447 -9.85 24.65 -2.50
C THR A 447 -9.60 26.12 -2.18
N ALA A 448 -9.90 26.55 -0.95
CA ALA A 448 -9.64 27.92 -0.50
C ALA A 448 -8.13 28.26 -0.50
N LEU A 449 -7.29 27.31 -0.10
CA LEU A 449 -5.83 27.46 -0.10
C LEU A 449 -5.22 27.54 -1.50
N ALA A 450 -5.80 26.85 -2.49
CA ALA A 450 -5.39 26.95 -3.89
C ALA A 450 -5.83 28.28 -4.56
N GLY A 451 -6.83 28.95 -3.99
CA GLY A 451 -7.40 30.20 -4.49
C GLY A 451 -6.92 31.44 -3.72
N SER A 452 -7.87 32.17 -3.12
CA SER A 452 -7.66 33.47 -2.46
C SER A 452 -7.28 33.39 -0.97
N GLY A 453 -6.97 32.19 -0.46
CA GLY A 453 -6.69 31.94 0.96
C GLY A 453 -7.94 31.50 1.75
N VAL A 454 -7.72 30.94 2.95
CA VAL A 454 -8.80 30.39 3.79
C VAL A 454 -9.63 31.52 4.41
N PRO A 455 -10.97 31.52 4.24
CA PRO A 455 -11.85 32.49 4.89
C PRO A 455 -11.71 32.42 6.41
N ARG A 456 -11.56 33.58 7.06
CA ARG A 456 -11.35 33.70 8.51
C ARG A 456 -12.57 34.28 9.18
N GLN A 457 -12.89 33.75 10.35
CA GLN A 457 -13.93 34.25 11.25
C GLN A 457 -13.27 34.65 12.57
N GLY A 458 -13.50 35.89 13.00
CA GLY A 458 -13.11 36.35 14.33
C GLY A 458 -13.94 35.64 15.40
N LEU A 459 -13.27 35.14 16.44
CA LEU A 459 -13.94 34.58 17.61
C LEU A 459 -14.58 35.70 18.42
N LEU A 460 -15.83 35.49 18.88
CA LEU A 460 -16.53 36.47 19.72
C LEU A 460 -15.78 36.76 21.02
N LEU A 461 -15.13 35.73 21.56
CA LEU A 461 -14.19 35.82 22.66
C LEU A 461 -12.90 35.12 22.24
N PRO A 462 -11.73 35.79 22.28
CA PRO A 462 -10.46 35.12 22.03
C PRO A 462 -10.27 33.94 22.99
N GLU A 463 -9.86 32.79 22.46
CA GLU A 463 -9.62 31.60 23.26
C GLU A 463 -8.16 31.52 23.68
N VAL A 464 -7.91 31.40 24.99
CA VAL A 464 -6.58 31.15 25.54
C VAL A 464 -6.36 29.65 25.65
N VAL A 465 -5.31 29.14 25.01
CA VAL A 465 -4.93 27.73 25.03
C VAL A 465 -3.67 27.57 25.86
N GLU A 466 -3.82 26.96 27.03
CA GLU A 466 -2.70 26.61 27.92
C GLU A 466 -1.97 25.36 27.44
N MET A 467 -0.63 25.38 27.46
CA MET A 467 0.26 24.30 27.05
C MET A 467 1.66 24.46 27.65
N ASP A 468 2.57 23.52 27.43
CA ASP A 468 3.95 23.69 27.88
C ASP A 468 4.70 24.80 27.11
N GLU A 469 5.76 25.34 27.69
CA GLU A 469 6.51 26.47 27.11
C GLU A 469 7.15 26.14 25.76
N ALA A 470 7.55 24.88 25.57
CA ALA A 470 8.12 24.45 24.30
C ALA A 470 7.05 24.38 23.20
N ALA A 471 5.84 23.91 23.52
CA ALA A 471 4.67 23.85 22.65
C ALA A 471 4.19 25.26 22.25
N ALA A 472 4.02 26.16 23.23
CA ALA A 472 3.63 27.54 22.98
C ALA A 472 4.66 28.24 22.08
N GLY A 473 5.96 27.99 22.31
CA GLY A 473 7.05 28.47 21.47
C GLY A 473 6.98 27.93 20.04
N ARG A 474 6.68 26.63 19.84
CA ARG A 474 6.57 26.01 18.50
C ARG A 474 5.45 26.64 17.67
N VAL A 475 4.26 26.79 18.25
CA VAL A 475 3.08 27.38 17.58
C VAL A 475 3.36 28.84 17.23
N SER A 476 3.89 29.61 18.18
CA SER A 476 4.14 31.04 18.02
C SER A 476 5.19 31.35 16.94
N ARG A 477 6.23 30.51 16.80
CA ARG A 477 7.24 30.67 15.74
C ARG A 477 6.67 30.52 14.33
N ARG A 478 5.51 29.87 14.18
CA ARG A 478 4.84 29.61 12.91
C ARG A 478 3.50 30.35 12.77
N ALA A 479 3.27 31.40 13.56
CA ALA A 479 2.03 32.16 13.56
C ALA A 479 1.65 32.70 12.17
N GLU A 480 2.62 33.17 11.37
CA GLU A 480 2.36 33.66 10.01
C GLU A 480 1.91 32.54 9.06
N GLU A 481 2.52 31.35 9.14
CA GLU A 481 2.11 30.19 8.35
C GLU A 481 0.71 29.68 8.76
N LEU A 482 0.41 29.68 10.07
CA LEU A 482 -0.91 29.34 10.60
C LEU A 482 -1.98 30.36 10.18
N ARG A 483 -1.60 31.64 10.08
CA ARG A 483 -2.48 32.72 9.65
C ARG A 483 -2.90 32.56 8.18
N GLU A 484 -2.02 32.09 7.30
CA GLU A 484 -2.37 31.74 5.92
C GLU A 484 -3.38 30.59 5.83
N LEU A 485 -3.35 29.68 6.81
CA LEU A 485 -4.31 28.57 6.96
C LEU A 485 -5.62 29.02 7.63
N GLY A 486 -5.72 30.29 8.04
CA GLY A 486 -6.91 30.87 8.65
C GLY A 486 -6.90 30.92 10.18
N LEU A 487 -5.78 30.59 10.84
CA LEU A 487 -5.62 30.62 12.29
C LEU A 487 -4.74 31.81 12.73
N SER A 488 -5.34 32.81 13.39
CA SER A 488 -4.60 33.94 13.94
C SER A 488 -4.26 33.69 15.40
N VAL A 489 -2.99 33.34 15.65
CA VAL A 489 -2.46 32.98 16.97
C VAL A 489 -1.43 34.00 17.45
N GLU A 490 -1.55 34.45 18.69
CA GLU A 490 -0.61 35.36 19.35
C GLU A 490 -0.06 34.74 20.64
N THR A 491 1.13 35.16 21.05
CA THR A 491 1.73 34.72 22.32
C THR A 491 0.96 35.27 23.52
N PHE A 492 0.73 34.42 24.52
CA PHE A 492 0.09 34.81 25.79
C PHE A 492 0.88 34.27 26.98
N GLY A 493 2.00 34.93 27.29
CA GLY A 493 2.94 34.45 28.31
C GLY A 493 3.77 33.24 27.85
N PRO A 494 4.54 32.61 28.75
CA PRO A 494 5.45 31.51 28.40
C PRO A 494 4.73 30.18 28.12
N GLY A 495 3.56 29.93 28.71
CA GLY A 495 2.86 28.64 28.64
C GLY A 495 1.47 28.71 28.00
N ALA A 496 1.18 29.72 27.17
CA ALA A 496 -0.10 29.79 26.48
C ALA A 496 -0.02 30.61 25.20
N VAL A 497 -0.98 30.36 24.31
CA VAL A 497 -1.24 31.17 23.12
C VAL A 497 -2.70 31.59 23.10
N VAL A 498 -2.99 32.75 22.49
CA VAL A 498 -4.36 33.22 22.29
C VAL A 498 -4.73 33.12 20.82
N VAL A 499 -5.90 32.55 20.55
CA VAL A 499 -6.48 32.45 19.20
C VAL A 499 -7.54 33.53 19.06
N ARG A 500 -7.42 34.37 18.04
CA ARG A 500 -8.37 35.45 17.74
C ARG A 500 -9.27 35.16 16.54
N GLU A 501 -8.71 34.49 15.54
CA GLU A 501 -9.43 34.14 14.31
C GLU A 501 -9.21 32.65 14.03
N ALA A 502 -10.27 31.99 13.58
CA ALA A 502 -10.24 30.62 13.09
C ALA A 502 -10.85 30.56 11.69
N PRO A 503 -10.58 29.51 10.90
CA PRO A 503 -11.21 29.34 9.61
C PRO A 503 -12.74 29.28 9.73
N ALA A 504 -13.43 30.12 8.94
CA ALA A 504 -14.90 30.15 8.92
C ALA A 504 -15.51 28.80 8.49
N LEU A 505 -14.75 28.01 7.73
CA LEU A 505 -15.12 26.68 7.26
C LEU A 505 -15.27 25.64 8.40
N LEU A 506 -14.66 25.88 9.57
CA LEU A 506 -14.73 24.94 10.69
C LEU A 506 -16.00 25.07 11.55
N GLY A 507 -16.76 26.16 11.40
CA GLY A 507 -17.98 26.39 12.19
C GLY A 507 -17.72 26.37 13.71
N GLU A 508 -18.49 25.56 14.45
CA GLU A 508 -18.26 25.29 15.87
C GLU A 508 -17.15 24.25 16.05
N ALA A 509 -15.91 24.73 16.26
CA ALA A 509 -14.72 23.88 16.37
C ALA A 509 -14.12 23.89 17.77
N ASN A 510 -13.49 22.78 18.16
CA ASN A 510 -12.70 22.70 19.40
C ASN A 510 -11.32 23.36 19.17
N ILE A 511 -11.25 24.69 19.29
CA ILE A 511 -10.03 25.47 19.03
C ILE A 511 -8.88 25.05 19.99
N GLN A 512 -9.18 24.81 21.26
CA GLN A 512 -8.16 24.33 22.20
C GLN A 512 -7.55 22.99 21.80
N GLY A 513 -8.38 22.02 21.40
CA GLY A 513 -7.93 20.72 20.91
C GLY A 513 -7.09 20.84 19.64
N LEU A 514 -7.58 21.62 18.67
CA LEU A 514 -6.88 21.88 17.41
C LEU A 514 -5.48 22.44 17.63
N ILE A 515 -5.34 23.45 18.49
CA ILE A 515 -4.03 24.08 18.73
C ILE A 515 -3.05 23.13 19.43
N ARG A 516 -3.53 22.26 20.34
CA ARG A 516 -2.67 21.26 20.99
C ARG A 516 -2.20 20.20 20.00
N ASP A 517 -3.10 19.65 19.20
CA ASP A 517 -2.74 18.65 18.18
C ASP A 517 -1.78 19.25 17.14
N LEU A 518 -2.00 20.51 16.73
CA LEU A 518 -1.06 21.23 15.86
C LEU A 518 0.30 21.43 16.54
N ALA A 519 0.35 21.69 17.85
CA ALA A 519 1.62 21.85 18.58
C ALA A 519 2.43 20.54 18.67
N ASP A 520 1.72 19.40 18.74
CA ASP A 520 2.30 18.05 18.72
C ASP A 520 2.78 17.68 17.31
N ASP A 521 1.95 17.91 16.29
CA ASP A 521 2.32 17.72 14.87
C ASP A 521 3.58 18.54 14.51
N LEU A 522 3.63 19.80 14.96
CA LEU A 522 4.79 20.68 14.78
C LEU A 522 6.05 20.19 15.50
N ALA A 523 5.93 19.41 16.58
CA ALA A 523 7.07 18.80 17.24
C ALA A 523 7.70 17.68 16.38
N GLU A 524 6.88 16.95 15.62
CA GLU A 524 7.34 15.87 14.74
C GLU A 524 7.99 16.40 13.45
N TYR A 525 7.50 17.50 12.90
CA TYR A 525 7.97 18.01 11.60
C TYR A 525 9.34 18.71 11.63
N GLY A 526 9.76 19.22 12.79
CA GLY A 526 11.00 19.98 12.96
C GLY A 526 10.99 21.34 12.23
N GLU A 527 11.95 22.22 12.55
CA GLU A 527 11.93 23.62 12.08
C GLU A 527 12.24 23.80 10.59
N ALA A 528 12.87 22.81 9.94
CA ALA A 528 13.36 22.91 8.57
C ALA A 528 12.30 22.70 7.46
N VAL A 529 11.10 22.22 7.81
CA VAL A 529 10.03 21.91 6.85
C VAL A 529 8.91 22.94 6.98
N SER A 530 8.55 23.61 5.88
CA SER A 530 7.44 24.57 5.86
C SER A 530 6.09 23.86 6.04
N LEU A 531 5.16 24.50 6.74
CA LEU A 531 3.77 24.06 6.84
C LEU A 531 3.09 23.98 5.47
N LYS A 532 3.52 24.76 4.47
CA LYS A 532 3.03 24.66 3.09
C LYS A 532 3.28 23.30 2.46
N ASP A 533 4.41 22.66 2.78
CA ASP A 533 4.71 21.31 2.28
C ASP A 533 3.87 20.22 2.96
N ARG A 534 3.34 20.55 4.14
CA ARG A 534 2.49 19.70 5.01
C ARG A 534 1.04 20.17 5.07
N LEU A 535 0.63 21.02 4.14
CA LEU A 535 -0.66 21.70 4.11
C LEU A 535 -1.84 20.72 4.12
N SER A 536 -1.68 19.56 3.49
CA SER A 536 -2.67 18.47 3.54
C SER A 536 -2.80 17.79 4.91
N GLU A 537 -1.71 17.66 5.68
CA GLU A 537 -1.74 17.06 7.01
C GLU A 537 -2.41 18.03 7.98
N VAL A 538 -2.05 19.31 7.91
CA VAL A 538 -2.65 20.37 8.72
C VAL A 538 -4.13 20.58 8.39
N ALA A 539 -4.51 20.61 7.11
CA ALA A 539 -5.91 20.70 6.70
C ALA A 539 -6.73 19.48 7.17
N ALA A 540 -6.13 18.28 7.24
CA ALA A 540 -6.78 17.11 7.79
C ALA A 540 -7.01 17.25 9.30
N THR A 541 -5.99 17.67 10.06
CA THR A 541 -6.10 17.95 11.50
C THR A 541 -7.19 19.01 11.76
N MET A 542 -7.22 20.09 10.99
CA MET A 542 -8.25 21.13 11.09
C MET A 542 -9.65 20.59 10.81
N ALA A 543 -9.82 19.79 9.76
CA ALA A 543 -11.11 19.20 9.41
C ALA A 543 -11.64 18.24 10.49
N CYS A 544 -10.78 17.46 11.14
CA CYS A 544 -11.15 16.61 12.28
C CYS A 544 -11.75 17.43 13.44
N HIS A 545 -11.16 18.59 13.75
CA HIS A 545 -11.58 19.44 14.87
C HIS A 545 -12.77 20.37 14.55
N GLY A 546 -13.09 20.58 13.26
CA GLY A 546 -14.32 21.25 12.82
C GLY A 546 -15.54 20.32 12.73
N SER A 547 -15.33 18.99 12.76
CA SER A 547 -16.39 18.00 12.56
C SER A 547 -17.13 17.60 13.83
N VAL A 548 -17.40 18.57 14.72
CA VAL A 548 -18.16 18.36 15.98
C VAL A 548 -19.67 18.18 15.72
N ARG A 549 -20.07 17.69 14.54
CA ARG A 549 -21.47 17.36 14.21
C ARG A 549 -21.89 15.97 14.69
N ALA A 550 -21.02 15.20 15.33
CA ALA A 550 -21.39 13.93 15.95
C ALA A 550 -22.41 14.18 17.09
N GLY A 551 -23.64 13.65 16.95
CA GLY A 551 -24.70 13.86 17.93
C GLY A 551 -25.65 15.02 17.64
N ARG A 552 -25.42 15.84 16.59
CA ARG A 552 -26.36 16.92 16.23
C ARG A 552 -27.52 16.35 15.41
N ARG A 553 -28.75 16.64 15.85
CA ARG A 553 -29.95 16.34 15.06
C ARG A 553 -30.04 17.25 13.84
N LEU A 554 -30.13 16.65 12.66
CA LEU A 554 -30.31 17.36 11.39
C LEU A 554 -31.77 17.29 10.93
N ASN A 555 -32.28 18.37 10.37
CA ASN A 555 -33.58 18.37 9.72
C ASN A 555 -33.49 17.80 8.28
N GLY A 556 -34.64 17.55 7.64
CA GLY A 556 -34.70 16.94 6.30
C GLY A 556 -33.98 17.76 5.22
N GLU A 557 -34.07 19.10 5.28
CA GLU A 557 -33.40 19.99 4.34
C GLU A 557 -31.88 19.99 4.55
N GLU A 558 -31.42 20.04 5.80
CA GLU A 558 -30.00 19.96 6.18
C GLU A 558 -29.37 18.63 5.75
N MET A 559 -30.08 17.51 5.95
CA MET A 559 -29.61 16.20 5.49
C MET A 559 -29.49 16.16 3.96
N ASN A 560 -30.52 16.61 3.23
CA ASN A 560 -30.46 16.62 1.77
C ASN A 560 -29.38 17.57 1.25
N ALA A 561 -29.20 18.74 1.86
CA ALA A 561 -28.14 19.68 1.52
C ALA A 561 -26.75 19.04 1.69
N LEU A 562 -26.52 18.30 2.77
CA LEU A 562 -25.28 17.55 2.96
C LEU A 562 -25.06 16.52 1.84
N LEU A 563 -26.11 15.77 1.46
CA LEU A 563 -26.03 14.81 0.35
C LEU A 563 -25.71 15.50 -0.98
N ARG A 564 -26.34 16.65 -1.26
CA ARG A 564 -26.05 17.45 -2.46
C ARG A 564 -24.60 17.93 -2.47
N GLU A 565 -24.10 18.38 -1.33
CA GLU A 565 -22.72 18.86 -1.16
C GLU A 565 -21.70 17.73 -1.36
N MET A 566 -21.99 16.54 -0.83
CA MET A 566 -21.18 15.34 -1.06
C MET A 566 -21.12 14.95 -2.54
N GLU A 567 -22.24 15.02 -3.27
CA GLU A 567 -22.26 14.70 -4.70
C GLU A 567 -21.45 15.69 -5.54
N ALA A 568 -21.44 16.97 -5.14
CA ALA A 568 -20.64 18.00 -5.79
C ALA A 568 -19.14 17.94 -5.41
N THR A 569 -18.80 17.27 -4.31
CA THR A 569 -17.44 17.26 -3.77
C THR A 569 -16.63 16.09 -4.33
N PRO A 570 -15.47 16.34 -4.97
CA PRO A 570 -14.58 15.29 -5.44
C PRO A 570 -14.17 14.34 -4.30
N HIS A 571 -14.09 13.04 -4.59
CA HIS A 571 -13.62 12.02 -3.64
C HIS A 571 -14.46 11.91 -2.34
N ALA A 572 -15.70 12.39 -2.34
CA ALA A 572 -16.56 12.37 -1.17
C ALA A 572 -16.83 10.97 -0.61
N GLY A 573 -16.64 9.89 -1.39
CA GLY A 573 -16.89 8.49 -0.99
C GLY A 573 -15.91 7.89 0.02
N GLN A 574 -14.83 8.59 0.36
CA GLN A 574 -13.81 8.09 1.29
C GLN A 574 -13.28 9.22 2.17
N CYS A 575 -13.14 9.01 3.47
CA CYS A 575 -12.60 10.02 4.38
C CYS A 575 -11.06 10.13 4.22
N SER A 576 -10.47 11.18 4.79
CA SER A 576 -9.02 11.44 4.80
C SER A 576 -8.20 10.28 5.39
N HIS A 577 -8.84 9.41 6.18
CA HIS A 577 -8.23 8.24 6.81
C HIS A 577 -8.47 6.92 6.03
N GLY A 578 -9.09 6.97 4.84
CA GLY A 578 -9.32 5.80 3.99
C GLY A 578 -10.57 4.98 4.31
N ARG A 579 -11.44 5.41 5.24
CA ARG A 579 -12.74 4.76 5.53
C ARG A 579 -13.81 5.24 4.55
N PRO A 580 -14.80 4.42 4.17
CA PRO A 580 -15.92 4.88 3.34
C PRO A 580 -16.76 5.90 4.12
N THR A 581 -17.23 6.94 3.43
CA THR A 581 -18.17 7.94 4.01
C THR A 581 -19.63 7.53 3.82
N TYR A 582 -19.91 6.69 2.82
CA TYR A 582 -21.24 6.13 2.59
C TYR A 582 -21.18 4.69 2.03
N VAL A 583 -22.25 3.95 2.26
CA VAL A 583 -22.43 2.53 1.87
C VAL A 583 -23.79 2.40 1.17
N GLU A 584 -23.86 1.70 0.04
CA GLU A 584 -25.04 1.57 -0.81
C GLU A 584 -25.60 0.14 -0.87
N LEU A 585 -26.83 -0.05 -0.38
CA LEU A 585 -27.55 -1.31 -0.43
C LEU A 585 -28.60 -1.31 -1.56
N LYS A 586 -28.37 -2.10 -2.61
CA LYS A 586 -29.34 -2.26 -3.72
C LYS A 586 -30.62 -2.97 -3.24
N LEU A 587 -31.76 -2.55 -3.77
CA LEU A 587 -33.08 -3.10 -3.42
C LEU A 587 -33.14 -4.61 -3.62
N ALA A 588 -32.62 -5.11 -4.74
CA ALA A 588 -32.56 -6.54 -5.03
C ALA A 588 -31.77 -7.35 -3.97
N ASP A 589 -30.76 -6.76 -3.34
CA ASP A 589 -29.99 -7.41 -2.29
C ASP A 589 -30.69 -7.37 -0.94
N ILE A 590 -31.41 -6.28 -0.66
CA ILE A 590 -32.31 -6.20 0.50
C ILE A 590 -33.42 -7.25 0.37
N GLU A 591 -34.04 -7.39 -0.81
CA GLU A 591 -35.10 -8.38 -1.06
C GLU A 591 -34.62 -9.82 -0.84
N LYS A 592 -33.38 -10.15 -1.26
CA LYS A 592 -32.75 -11.46 -0.99
C LYS A 592 -32.64 -11.76 0.50
N LEU A 593 -32.34 -10.78 1.36
CA LEU A 593 -32.25 -10.99 2.82
C LEU A 593 -33.58 -11.46 3.41
N PHE A 594 -34.71 -11.05 2.80
CA PHE A 594 -36.06 -11.44 3.22
C PHE A 594 -36.65 -12.60 2.39
N GLY A 595 -35.84 -13.25 1.54
CA GLY A 595 -36.27 -14.36 0.69
C GLY A 595 -37.26 -13.95 -0.41
N ARG A 596 -37.30 -12.67 -0.77
CA ARG A 596 -38.07 -12.15 -1.90
C ARG A 596 -37.20 -12.20 -3.16
N ARG A 597 -37.83 -12.49 -4.30
CA ARG A 597 -37.16 -12.66 -5.60
C ARG A 597 -36.99 -11.37 -6.34
#